data_AF-A0A292SCI0-F1
#
_entry.id   AF-A0A292SCI0-F1
#
_cell.length_a   1.000
_cell.length_b   1.000
_cell.length_c   1.000
_cell.angle_alpha   90.00
_cell.angle_beta   90.00
_cell.angle_gamma   90.00
#
_symmetry.space_group_name_H-M   'P 1'
#
loop_
_entity.id
_entity.type
_entity.pdbx_description
1 polymer ?
#
loop_
_entity_poly.entity_id
_entity_poly.type
_entity_poly.pdbx_seq_one_letter_code
_entity_poly.pdbx_strand_id
1 'polypeptide(L)'
;MRVQADNINFNAKLRTASVLETTTGRIFENTGVVGMKEVFLAFNDKQMKAPGNRGYRYYAKAIGEKIMLKYPKVKAATEEITAMLEKEPNIDKETLRKKVQPYIAKLGTEIDIEV
;
A
#
# COMPACT_ATOMS: atom_id res chain seq x y z
N MET A 1 -19.00 14.26 0.30
CA MET A 1 -17.75 14.99 0.00
C MET A 1 -16.85 14.03 -0.79
N ARG A 2 -16.70 14.23 -2.10
CA ARG A 2 -15.82 13.41 -2.95
C ARG A 2 -14.37 13.84 -2.64
N VAL A 3 -13.50 12.90 -2.28
CA VAL A 3 -12.07 13.20 -2.20
C VAL A 3 -11.60 13.40 -3.64
N GLN A 4 -11.39 14.65 -4.03
CA GLN A 4 -10.80 15.01 -5.31
C GLN A 4 -9.42 14.36 -5.37
N ALA A 5 -9.17 13.64 -6.46
CA ALA A 5 -7.94 12.93 -6.71
C ALA A 5 -6.72 13.86 -6.89
N ASP A 6 -6.88 15.18 -6.81
CA ASP A 6 -5.90 16.11 -7.39
C ASP A 6 -4.83 16.62 -6.41
N ASN A 7 -4.90 16.26 -5.11
CA ASN A 7 -3.93 16.70 -4.09
C ASN A 7 -3.14 15.54 -3.46
N ILE A 8 -2.52 14.69 -4.27
CA ILE A 8 -1.61 13.64 -3.79
C ILE A 8 -0.18 14.13 -4.04
N ASN A 9 0.48 14.61 -2.98
CA ASN A 9 1.80 15.24 -3.07
C ASN A 9 2.90 14.18 -2.85
N PHE A 10 3.53 13.72 -3.92
CA PHE A 10 4.48 12.62 -3.87
C PHE A 10 5.89 13.08 -3.45
N ASN A 11 6.14 13.27 -2.16
CA ASN A 11 7.48 13.49 -1.60
C ASN A 11 7.60 12.76 -0.25
N ALA A 12 7.51 11.43 -0.30
CA ALA A 12 7.57 10.62 0.91
C ALA A 12 8.44 9.39 0.70
N LYS A 13 9.38 9.20 1.64
CA LYS A 13 10.09 7.94 1.82
C LYS A 13 9.22 7.04 2.70
N LEU A 14 8.74 5.95 2.12
CA LEU A 14 7.78 5.06 2.76
C LEU A 14 8.34 3.66 2.89
N ARG A 15 7.93 2.94 3.93
CA ARG A 15 8.24 1.51 4.04
C ARG A 15 7.61 0.76 2.88
N THR A 16 8.41 -0.03 2.17
CA THR A 16 7.94 -0.83 1.03
C THR A 16 6.81 -1.77 1.40
N ALA A 17 6.87 -2.36 2.60
CA ALA A 17 5.78 -3.18 3.12
C ALA A 17 4.47 -2.39 3.21
N SER A 18 4.49 -1.16 3.73
CA SER A 18 3.30 -0.30 3.84
C SER A 18 2.73 0.07 2.47
N VAL A 19 3.59 0.31 1.47
CA VAL A 19 3.17 0.56 0.08
C VAL A 19 2.52 -0.69 -0.52
N LEU A 20 3.15 -1.86 -0.40
CA LEU A 20 2.64 -3.12 -0.94
C LEU A 20 1.34 -3.57 -0.25
N GLU A 21 1.20 -3.36 1.06
CA GLU A 21 -0.06 -3.62 1.77
C GLU A 21 -1.19 -2.68 1.29
N THR A 22 -0.82 -1.46 0.89
CA THR A 22 -1.76 -0.48 0.35
C THR A 22 -2.21 -0.84 -1.06
N THR A 23 -1.29 -1.22 -1.95
CA THR A 23 -1.62 -1.58 -3.34
C THR A 23 -2.34 -2.92 -3.44
N THR A 24 -1.99 -3.90 -2.60
CA THR A 24 -2.66 -5.22 -2.56
C THR A 24 -3.95 -5.23 -1.73
N GLY A 25 -4.13 -4.25 -0.83
CA GLY A 25 -5.24 -4.25 0.13
C GLY A 25 -5.15 -5.33 1.22
N ARG A 26 -4.02 -6.04 1.30
CA ARG A 26 -3.78 -7.16 2.22
C ARG A 26 -2.72 -6.78 3.26
N ILE A 27 -2.94 -7.17 4.52
CA ILE A 27 -2.02 -6.90 5.62
C ILE A 27 -1.16 -8.14 5.84
N PHE A 28 0.16 -8.00 5.81
CA PHE A 28 1.11 -9.11 6.00
C PHE A 28 2.28 -8.77 6.92
N GLU A 29 2.68 -7.50 7.01
CA GLU A 29 3.72 -7.04 7.92
C GLU A 29 3.12 -6.28 9.10
N ASN A 30 2.34 -5.23 8.83
CA ASN A 30 1.84 -4.33 9.86
C ASN A 30 0.67 -4.93 10.67
N THR A 31 0.37 -4.32 11.80
CA THR A 31 -0.81 -4.68 12.62
C THR A 31 -1.98 -3.79 12.22
N GLY A 32 -3.07 -4.38 11.75
CA GLY A 32 -4.21 -3.60 11.26
C GLY A 32 -3.86 -2.73 10.05
N VAL A 33 -4.55 -1.61 9.87
CA VAL A 33 -4.40 -0.71 8.70
C VAL A 33 -3.27 0.31 8.84
N VAL A 34 -2.26 0.03 9.69
CA VAL A 34 -1.18 0.99 10.00
C VAL A 34 -0.40 1.40 8.75
N GLY A 35 0.00 0.44 7.90
CA GLY A 35 0.72 0.76 6.66
C GLY A 35 -0.12 1.58 5.67
N MET A 36 -1.41 1.27 5.57
CA MET A 36 -2.36 2.05 4.75
C MET A 36 -2.54 3.48 5.28
N LYS A 37 -2.53 3.65 6.61
CA LYS A 37 -2.60 4.97 7.25
C LYS A 37 -1.31 5.77 7.02
N GLU A 38 -0.15 5.13 7.12
CA GLU A 38 1.16 5.74 6.81
C GLU A 38 1.17 6.30 5.38
N VAL A 39 0.83 5.46 4.40
CA VAL A 39 0.72 5.84 2.99
C VAL A 39 -0.31 6.97 2.79
N PHE A 40 -1.49 6.85 3.41
CA PHE A 40 -2.52 7.88 3.30
C PHE A 40 -2.08 9.24 3.83
N LEU A 41 -1.50 9.29 5.03
CA LEU A 41 -1.08 10.54 5.65
C LEU A 41 0.10 11.18 4.92
N ALA A 42 0.97 10.37 4.31
CA ALA A 42 2.09 10.87 3.53
C ALA A 42 1.67 11.61 2.26
N PHE A 43 0.53 11.25 1.68
CA PHE A 43 0.06 11.83 0.42
C PHE A 43 -1.21 12.67 0.55
N ASN A 44 -1.75 12.86 1.75
CA ASN A 44 -2.92 13.69 1.95
C ASN A 44 -2.70 14.64 3.13
N ASP A 45 -2.45 15.92 2.80
CA ASP A 45 -2.18 16.99 3.76
C ASP A 45 -3.38 17.32 4.66
N LYS A 46 -4.59 16.85 4.31
CA LYS A 46 -5.81 17.10 5.08
C LYS A 46 -6.05 16.00 6.11
N GLN A 47 -6.00 16.35 7.40
CA GLN A 47 -6.49 15.48 8.46
C GLN A 47 -7.98 15.16 8.27
N MET A 48 -8.28 13.87 8.15
CA MET A 48 -9.66 13.40 8.15
C MET A 48 -10.16 13.17 9.57
N LYS A 49 -11.32 13.73 9.91
CA LYS A 49 -12.01 13.38 11.16
C LYS A 49 -12.52 11.93 11.09
N ALA A 50 -11.99 11.09 11.99
CA ALA A 50 -12.50 9.75 12.32
C ALA A 50 -12.88 8.82 11.14
N PRO A 51 -11.99 8.56 10.15
CA PRO A 51 -12.33 7.71 8.99
C PRO A 51 -12.54 6.22 9.34
N GLY A 52 -12.04 5.75 10.48
CA GLY A 52 -12.07 4.33 10.86
C GLY A 52 -11.33 3.42 9.87
N ASN A 53 -11.33 2.10 10.12
CA ASN A 53 -10.59 1.14 9.29
C ASN A 53 -11.10 1.07 7.85
N ARG A 54 -12.43 1.18 7.65
CA ARG A 54 -13.04 1.16 6.30
C ARG A 54 -12.66 2.41 5.49
N GLY A 55 -12.64 3.58 6.13
CA GLY A 55 -12.23 4.81 5.46
C GLY A 55 -10.78 4.75 5.00
N TYR A 56 -9.85 4.34 5.87
CA TYR A 56 -8.44 4.20 5.47
C TYR A 56 -8.25 3.22 4.31
N ARG A 57 -8.93 2.08 4.30
CA ARG A 57 -8.88 1.14 3.16
C ARG A 57 -9.35 1.76 1.86
N TYR A 58 -10.45 2.52 1.91
CA TYR A 58 -11.00 3.19 0.73
C TYR A 58 -10.01 4.22 0.15
N TYR A 59 -9.42 5.08 0.98
CA TYR A 59 -8.47 6.09 0.51
C TYR A 59 -7.14 5.49 0.08
N ALA A 60 -6.64 4.50 0.83
CA ALA A 60 -5.42 3.78 0.48
C ALA A 60 -5.55 3.10 -0.88
N LYS A 61 -6.73 2.58 -1.25
CA LYS A 61 -6.98 2.03 -2.59
C LYS A 61 -6.73 3.06 -3.70
N ALA A 62 -7.34 4.24 -3.59
CA ALA A 62 -7.19 5.31 -4.60
C ALA A 62 -5.74 5.80 -4.73
N ILE A 63 -5.01 5.87 -3.60
CA ILE A 63 -3.59 6.20 -3.60
C ILE A 63 -2.76 5.07 -4.22
N GLY A 64 -3.04 3.82 -3.84
CA GLY A 64 -2.36 2.63 -4.35
C GLY A 64 -2.48 2.49 -5.86
N GLU A 65 -3.65 2.77 -6.44
CA GLU A 65 -3.84 2.80 -7.90
C GLU A 65 -2.91 3.80 -8.58
N LYS A 66 -2.74 5.00 -8.00
CA LYS A 66 -1.82 6.02 -8.53
C LYS A 66 -0.35 5.64 -8.37
N ILE A 67 0.01 5.02 -7.24
CA ILE A 67 1.37 4.49 -7.03
C ILE A 67 1.66 3.44 -8.11
N MET A 68 0.75 2.50 -8.37
CA MET A 68 0.95 1.47 -9.41
C MET A 68 1.07 2.05 -10.82
N LEU A 69 0.31 3.12 -11.14
CA LEU A 69 0.43 3.80 -12.44
C LEU A 69 1.80 4.44 -12.64
N LYS A 70 2.36 5.00 -11.58
CA LYS A 70 3.62 5.76 -11.64
C LYS A 70 4.88 4.92 -11.41
N TYR A 71 4.75 3.83 -10.65
CA TYR A 71 5.85 2.95 -10.27
C TYR A 71 5.63 1.54 -10.81
N PRO A 72 6.05 1.25 -12.07
CA PRO A 72 5.83 -0.06 -12.70
C PRO A 72 6.39 -1.24 -11.90
N LYS A 73 7.50 -1.05 -11.18
CA LYS A 73 8.09 -2.09 -10.33
C LYS A 73 7.18 -2.45 -9.15
N VAL A 74 6.51 -1.46 -8.55
CA VAL A 74 5.53 -1.67 -7.47
C VAL A 74 4.29 -2.35 -8.04
N LYS A 75 3.85 -1.95 -9.24
CA LYS A 75 2.74 -2.60 -9.95
C LYS A 75 3.02 -4.08 -10.20
N ALA A 76 4.17 -4.42 -10.78
CA ALA A 76 4.55 -5.80 -11.05
C ALA A 76 4.56 -6.66 -9.77
N ALA A 77 5.18 -6.15 -8.69
CA ALA A 77 5.17 -6.84 -7.39
C ALA A 77 3.74 -7.00 -6.84
N THR A 78 2.89 -5.99 -7.00
CA THR A 78 1.48 -6.05 -6.54
C THR A 78 0.70 -7.10 -7.31
N GLU A 79 0.86 -7.18 -8.64
CA GLU A 79 0.21 -8.17 -9.49
C GLU A 79 0.65 -9.59 -9.15
N GLU A 80 1.95 -9.82 -8.94
CA GLU A 80 2.49 -11.12 -8.51
C GLU A 80 1.94 -11.55 -7.13
N ILE A 81 1.88 -10.62 -6.16
CA ILE A 81 1.31 -10.89 -4.83
C ILE A 81 -0.19 -11.16 -4.93
N THR A 82 -0.92 -10.40 -5.76
CA THR A 82 -2.36 -10.58 -5.94
C THR A 82 -2.67 -11.93 -6.58
N ALA A 83 -1.93 -12.32 -7.62
CA ALA A 83 -2.06 -13.64 -8.25
C ALA A 83 -1.75 -14.79 -7.28
N MET A 84 -0.84 -14.59 -6.32
CA MET A 84 -0.58 -15.55 -5.25
C MET A 84 -1.77 -15.64 -4.28
N LEU A 85 -2.35 -14.51 -3.88
CA LEU A 85 -3.51 -14.47 -2.99
C LEU A 85 -4.77 -15.07 -3.64
N GLU A 86 -4.91 -14.99 -4.96
CA GLU A 86 -5.99 -15.67 -5.69
C GLU A 86 -5.84 -17.20 -5.65
N LYS A 87 -4.61 -17.71 -5.73
CA LYS A 87 -4.32 -19.16 -5.63
C LYS A 87 -4.42 -19.68 -4.20
N GLU A 88 -4.06 -18.86 -3.22
CA GLU A 88 -4.02 -19.21 -1.79
C GLU A 88 -4.79 -18.18 -0.94
N PRO A 89 -6.13 -18.09 -1.06
CA PRO A 89 -6.92 -17.02 -0.43
C PRO A 89 -6.89 -17.05 1.11
N ASN A 90 -6.65 -18.23 1.68
CA ASN A 90 -6.63 -18.46 3.12
C ASN A 90 -5.21 -18.54 3.69
N ILE A 91 -4.19 -18.10 2.94
CA ILE A 91 -2.82 -18.03 3.45
C ILE A 91 -2.76 -17.22 4.74
N ASP A 92 -2.08 -17.77 5.74
CA ASP A 92 -1.90 -17.09 7.02
C ASP A 92 -0.93 -15.91 6.87
N LYS A 93 -0.99 -14.99 7.83
CA LYS A 93 -0.21 -13.74 7.80
C LYS A 93 1.30 -14.01 7.79
N GLU A 94 1.78 -14.98 8.55
CA GLU A 94 3.22 -15.24 8.70
C GLU A 94 3.80 -15.84 7.42
N THR A 95 3.10 -16.82 6.83
CA THR A 95 3.48 -17.41 5.55
C THR A 95 3.44 -16.38 4.43
N LEU A 96 2.39 -15.56 4.37
CA LEU A 96 2.30 -14.47 3.40
C LEU A 96 3.47 -13.49 3.57
N ARG A 97 3.80 -13.11 4.81
CA ARG A 97 4.94 -12.22 5.09
C ARG A 97 6.25 -12.80 4.54
N LYS A 98 6.52 -14.08 4.78
CA LYS A 98 7.73 -14.77 4.26
C LYS A 98 7.76 -14.76 2.73
N LYS A 99 6.62 -15.04 2.09
CA LYS A 99 6.50 -15.02 0.62
C LYS A 99 6.65 -13.62 0.02
N VAL A 100 6.31 -12.56 0.77
CA VAL A 100 6.43 -11.16 0.30
C VAL A 100 7.84 -10.58 0.49
N GLN A 101 8.66 -11.09 1.42
CA GLN A 101 10.02 -10.57 1.68
C GLN A 101 10.93 -10.47 0.43
N PRO A 102 10.93 -11.43 -0.52
CA PRO A 102 11.73 -11.31 -1.74
C PRO A 102 11.35 -10.08 -2.60
N TYR A 103 10.08 -9.69 -2.61
CA TYR A 103 9.63 -8.49 -3.34
C TYR A 103 10.13 -7.21 -2.66
N ILE A 104 10.07 -7.18 -1.32
CA ILE A 104 10.62 -6.08 -0.53
C ILE A 104 12.13 -5.96 -0.76
N ALA A 105 12.87 -7.07 -0.72
CA ALA A 105 14.31 -7.07 -0.95
C ALA A 105 14.69 -6.54 -2.36
N LYS A 106 13.90 -6.88 -3.38
CA LYS A 106 14.10 -6.37 -4.76
C LYS A 106 13.83 -4.88 -4.92
N LEU A 107 12.83 -4.36 -4.19
CA LEU A 107 12.43 -2.96 -4.25
C LEU A 107 13.23 -2.06 -3.30
N GLY A 108 13.87 -2.64 -2.28
CA GLY A 108 14.45 -1.93 -1.14
C GLY A 108 13.49 -1.92 0.05
N THR A 109 14.00 -1.75 1.27
CA THR A 109 13.18 -1.69 2.49
C THR A 109 12.31 -0.44 2.58
N GLU A 110 12.73 0.62 1.87
CA GLU A 110 12.04 1.88 1.71
C GLU A 110 11.97 2.24 0.23
N ILE A 111 10.89 2.90 -0.18
CA ILE A 111 10.71 3.44 -1.53
C ILE A 111 10.51 4.95 -1.41
N ASP A 112 11.32 5.69 -2.14
CA ASP A 112 11.06 7.11 -2.40
C ASP A 112 9.97 7.21 -3.46
N ILE A 113 8.82 7.76 -3.04
CA ILE A 113 7.72 8.06 -3.93
C ILE A 113 7.77 9.57 -4.19
N GLU A 114 8.53 9.94 -5.22
CA GLU A 114 8.75 11.29 -5.75
C GLU A 114 7.65 11.70 -6.76
N VAL A 115 7.55 13.01 -7.10
CA VAL A 115 6.59 13.68 -8.02
C VAL A 115 6.86 13.41 -9.50
#